data_AF-A0A4Y2MUD3-F1
#
_entry.id   AF-A0A4Y2MUD3-F1
#
_cell.length_a   1.000
_cell.length_b   1.000
_cell.length_c   1.000
_cell.angle_alpha   90.00
_cell.angle_beta   90.00
_cell.angle_gamma   90.00
#
_symmetry.space_group_name_H-M   'P 1'
#
loop_
_entity.id
_entity.type
_entity.pdbx_description
1 polymer ?
#
loop_
_entity_poly.entity_id
_entity_poly.type
_entity_poly.pdbx_seq_one_letter_code
_entity_poly.pdbx_strand_id
1 'polypeptide(L)'
;MLIEQKPPQEIAISGGVDETADFSKDSDVLECDDVENDMRVLTSTPKRRWIQFDAKAKKIKFLNGKVRYLHKNIQRLTENKSKICILQKIKSIVQPVIYNFIKSQIQQTSVAKKGRRYSLQDKNLALQLYLASPKAYGLVRKYFCLPSKKTLRRSLAAIDIEPGFIPSVEKALKLVASKMTPLDKLCILSFDEMKIKMGLYVIKKMMSSLGMKIMEVRAPPS
;
A
#
# COMPACT_ATOMS: atom_id res chain seq x y z
N MET A 1 -36.56 20.64 16.93
CA MET A 1 -36.03 19.90 18.10
C MET A 1 -34.51 20.02 18.08
N LEU A 2 -33.99 21.00 18.82
CA LEU A 2 -32.56 21.08 19.14
C LEU A 2 -32.27 20.07 20.25
N ILE A 3 -31.27 19.22 20.03
CA ILE A 3 -30.65 18.44 21.10
C ILE A 3 -29.24 18.98 21.24
N GLU A 4 -29.08 19.95 22.13
CA GLU A 4 -27.81 20.21 22.81
C GLU A 4 -27.48 19.01 23.69
N GLN A 5 -26.22 18.54 23.68
CA GLN A 5 -25.54 18.04 24.89
C GLN A 5 -24.01 18.25 24.81
N LYS A 6 -23.54 19.20 25.63
CA LYS A 6 -22.36 19.23 26.53
C LYS A 6 -20.95 18.79 26.04
N PRO A 7 -19.92 19.67 26.11
CA PRO A 7 -18.51 19.31 26.15
C PRO A 7 -17.90 19.48 27.58
N PRO A 8 -16.59 19.28 27.79
CA PRO A 8 -15.82 18.03 27.79
C PRO A 8 -15.26 17.72 29.20
N GLN A 9 -14.88 16.47 29.47
CA GLN A 9 -14.05 16.16 30.66
C GLN A 9 -12.58 16.11 30.25
N GLU A 10 -11.79 16.97 30.90
CA GLU A 10 -10.33 16.99 30.88
C GLU A 10 -9.77 15.67 31.42
N ILE A 11 -8.77 15.13 30.74
CA ILE A 11 -7.83 14.19 31.35
C ILE A 11 -6.43 14.75 31.11
N ALA A 12 -5.75 14.99 32.22
CA ALA A 12 -4.48 15.64 32.34
C ALA A 12 -3.36 14.93 31.55
N ILE A 13 -2.48 15.76 30.99
CA ILE A 13 -1.19 15.37 30.45
C ILE A 13 -0.23 15.25 31.65
N SER A 14 0.43 14.10 31.80
CA SER A 14 1.65 14.03 32.59
C SER A 14 2.64 13.05 31.96
N GLY A 15 3.90 13.49 31.93
CA GLY A 15 5.09 12.65 32.00
C GLY A 15 5.44 11.84 30.76
N GLY A 16 6.48 12.27 30.04
CA GLY A 16 7.12 11.46 29.03
C GLY A 16 7.99 10.37 29.64
N VAL A 17 8.15 9.28 28.90
CA VAL A 17 9.41 8.54 28.76
C VAL A 17 9.47 8.05 27.32
N ASP A 18 10.62 8.29 26.72
CA ASP A 18 11.04 7.84 25.40
C ASP A 18 11.18 6.31 25.44
N GLU A 19 10.26 5.57 24.82
CA GLU A 19 10.44 4.14 24.57
C GLU A 19 10.46 3.90 23.07
N THR A 20 11.67 4.03 22.53
CA THR A 20 12.08 3.35 21.32
C THR A 20 11.88 1.85 21.52
N ALA A 21 10.77 1.30 21.03
CA ALA A 21 10.59 -0.13 20.91
C ALA A 21 11.57 -0.67 19.86
N ASP A 22 12.76 -1.00 20.33
CA ASP A 22 13.75 -1.81 19.66
C ASP A 22 13.20 -3.23 19.56
N PHE A 23 12.72 -3.61 18.38
CA PHE A 23 12.45 -5.02 18.09
C PHE A 23 13.80 -5.69 17.79
N SER A 24 14.55 -5.96 18.87
CA SER A 24 15.68 -6.87 18.84
C SER A 24 15.19 -8.20 18.29
N LYS A 25 15.82 -8.64 17.21
CA LYS A 25 15.66 -9.99 16.70
C LYS A 25 16.45 -10.90 17.65
N ASP A 26 15.74 -11.59 18.52
CA ASP A 26 16.27 -12.82 19.12
C ASP A 26 16.36 -13.85 18.00
N SER A 27 17.50 -13.84 17.32
CA SER A 27 18.03 -15.04 16.72
C SER A 27 19.04 -15.58 17.70
N ASP A 28 18.63 -16.59 18.47
CA ASP A 28 19.54 -17.56 19.07
C ASP A 28 20.36 -18.18 17.93
N VAL A 29 21.46 -17.53 17.60
CA VAL A 29 22.58 -18.14 16.91
C VAL A 29 23.31 -18.85 18.02
N LEU A 30 23.18 -20.18 18.05
CA LEU A 30 24.16 -21.03 18.72
C LEU A 30 25.55 -20.58 18.22
N GLU A 31 26.26 -19.84 19.07
CA GLU A 31 27.71 -19.74 19.03
C GLU A 31 28.23 -21.17 19.14
N CYS A 32 28.68 -21.72 18.01
CA CYS A 32 29.60 -22.84 18.09
C CYS A 32 30.96 -22.21 18.38
N ASP A 33 31.37 -22.26 19.64
CA ASP A 33 32.74 -21.97 20.04
C ASP A 33 33.70 -22.78 19.14
N ASP A 34 34.63 -22.06 18.51
CA ASP A 34 35.74 -22.66 17.79
C ASP A 34 36.64 -23.35 18.83
N VAL A 35 36.38 -24.63 19.10
CA VAL A 35 37.32 -25.48 19.84
C VAL A 35 38.52 -25.72 18.94
N GLU A 36 39.54 -24.90 19.15
CA GLU A 36 40.88 -25.05 18.58
C GLU A 36 41.50 -26.34 19.12
N ASN A 37 41.19 -27.47 18.48
CA ASN A 37 41.73 -28.77 18.83
C ASN A 37 43.08 -28.96 18.13
N ASP A 38 44.13 -28.58 18.85
CA ASP A 38 45.52 -28.77 18.46
C ASP A 38 45.88 -30.26 18.60
N MET A 39 45.94 -30.99 17.47
CA MET A 39 46.43 -32.36 17.45
C MET A 39 47.45 -32.55 16.33
N ARG A 40 48.72 -32.31 16.68
CA ARG A 40 49.89 -32.80 15.94
C ARG A 40 49.83 -34.32 15.83
N VAL A 41 49.69 -34.84 14.61
CA VAL A 41 50.14 -36.20 14.28
C VAL A 41 50.92 -36.14 12.96
N LEU A 42 52.24 -36.21 13.11
CA LEU A 42 53.19 -36.49 12.03
C LEU A 42 53.11 -37.98 11.69
N THR A 43 52.53 -38.36 10.54
CA THR A 43 52.95 -39.55 9.76
C THR A 43 52.53 -39.45 8.29
N SER A 44 53.54 -39.40 7.41
CA SER A 44 53.62 -39.85 6.00
C SER A 44 52.46 -39.63 5.00
N THR A 45 52.79 -38.89 3.92
CA THR A 45 52.09 -38.61 2.62
C THR A 45 51.04 -37.47 2.59
N PRO A 46 51.42 -36.23 2.17
CA PRO A 46 50.63 -35.03 2.45
C PRO A 46 50.02 -34.33 1.22
N LYS A 47 49.54 -35.04 0.18
CA LYS A 47 48.80 -34.35 -0.92
C LYS A 47 47.42 -34.89 -1.20
N ARG A 48 47.23 -36.21 -1.36
CA ARG A 48 45.89 -36.77 -1.64
C ARG A 48 44.90 -36.64 -0.48
N ARG A 49 45.38 -36.75 0.77
CA ARG A 49 44.54 -36.67 1.98
C ARG A 49 43.94 -35.27 2.16
N TRP A 50 44.76 -34.22 2.04
CA TRP A 50 44.33 -32.81 2.13
C TRP A 50 43.33 -32.42 1.04
N ILE A 51 43.53 -32.89 -0.20
CA ILE A 51 42.59 -32.66 -1.32
C ILE A 51 41.23 -33.32 -1.03
N GLN A 52 41.22 -34.51 -0.43
CA GLN A 52 39.99 -35.22 -0.08
C GLN A 52 39.25 -34.56 1.08
N PHE A 53 39.97 -34.01 2.06
CA PHE A 53 39.40 -33.20 3.15
C PHE A 53 38.82 -31.87 2.62
N ASP A 54 39.48 -31.18 1.70
CA ASP A 54 38.97 -29.95 1.07
C ASP A 54 37.75 -30.21 0.18
N ALA A 55 37.74 -31.30 -0.60
CA ALA A 55 36.58 -31.72 -1.38
C ALA A 55 35.37 -32.07 -0.51
N LYS A 56 35.58 -32.78 0.59
CA LYS A 56 34.53 -33.09 1.59
C LYS A 56 34.04 -31.83 2.30
N ALA A 57 34.93 -30.93 2.70
CA ALA A 57 34.59 -29.66 3.34
C ALA A 57 33.78 -28.74 2.39
N LYS A 58 34.16 -28.64 1.12
CA LYS A 58 33.38 -27.94 0.07
C LYS A 58 32.01 -28.55 -0.11
N LYS A 59 31.90 -29.89 -0.11
CA LYS A 59 30.61 -30.59 -0.19
C LYS A 59 29.73 -30.31 1.02
N ILE A 60 30.29 -30.30 2.23
CA ILE A 60 29.59 -29.96 3.47
C ILE A 60 29.09 -28.51 3.42
N LYS A 61 29.93 -27.54 3.02
CA LYS A 61 29.52 -26.13 2.85
C LYS A 61 28.37 -25.99 1.85
N PHE A 62 28.43 -26.69 0.72
CA PHE A 62 27.36 -26.69 -0.28
C PHE A 62 26.06 -27.28 0.27
N LEU A 63 26.13 -28.44 0.92
CA LEU A 63 24.97 -29.11 1.53
C LEU A 63 24.34 -28.24 2.64
N ASN A 64 25.17 -27.65 3.52
CA ASN A 64 24.70 -26.73 4.56
C ASN A 64 24.06 -25.47 3.96
N GLY A 65 24.59 -24.95 2.84
CA GLY A 65 23.95 -23.88 2.07
C GLY A 65 22.58 -24.28 1.54
N LYS A 66 22.45 -25.52 1.03
CA LYS A 66 21.17 -26.07 0.53
C LYS A 66 20.17 -26.27 1.67
N VAL A 67 20.59 -26.80 2.82
CA VAL A 67 19.76 -26.95 4.03
C VAL A 67 19.29 -25.58 4.51
N ARG A 68 20.17 -24.59 4.61
CA ARG A 68 19.82 -23.21 4.99
C ARG A 68 18.78 -22.59 4.05
N TYR A 69 18.93 -22.81 2.74
CA TYR A 69 17.96 -22.36 1.73
C TYR A 69 16.60 -23.05 1.90
N LEU A 70 16.59 -24.38 2.09
CA LEU A 70 15.37 -25.15 2.30
C LEU A 70 14.64 -24.72 3.59
N HIS A 71 15.35 -24.53 4.70
CA HIS A 71 14.77 -24.02 5.94
C HIS A 71 14.11 -22.65 5.75
N LYS A 72 14.80 -21.71 5.08
CA LYS A 72 14.21 -20.40 4.74
C LYS A 72 12.97 -20.52 3.86
N ASN A 73 12.93 -21.46 2.93
CA ASN A 73 11.76 -21.68 2.09
C ASN A 73 10.59 -22.28 2.87
N ILE A 74 10.84 -23.28 3.73
CA ILE A 74 9.82 -23.86 4.61
C ILE A 74 9.23 -22.78 5.53
N GLN A 75 10.07 -21.93 6.11
CA GLN A 75 9.62 -20.80 6.93
C GLN A 75 8.72 -19.84 6.14
N ARG A 76 9.11 -19.44 4.93
CA ARG A 76 8.26 -18.57 4.08
C ARG A 76 6.94 -19.22 3.71
N LEU A 77 6.94 -20.52 3.43
CA LEU A 77 5.72 -21.26 3.07
C LEU A 77 4.78 -21.39 4.27
N THR A 78 5.29 -21.64 5.47
CA THR A 78 4.50 -21.72 6.70
C THR A 78 3.87 -20.36 7.06
N GLU A 79 4.64 -19.27 6.98
CA GLU A 79 4.12 -17.90 7.16
C GLU A 79 3.06 -17.52 6.12
N ASN A 80 3.24 -17.93 4.87
CA ASN A 80 2.24 -17.66 3.84
C ASN A 80 0.97 -18.49 4.07
N LYS A 81 1.11 -19.75 4.49
CA LYS A 81 -0.03 -20.62 4.83
C LYS A 81 -0.83 -20.05 5.99
N SER A 82 -0.18 -19.54 7.04
CA SER A 82 -0.86 -18.92 8.18
C SER A 82 -1.60 -17.65 7.79
N LYS A 83 -0.98 -16.76 6.99
CA LYS A 83 -1.64 -15.55 6.44
C LYS A 83 -2.88 -15.90 5.63
N ILE A 84 -2.82 -16.91 4.77
CA ILE A 84 -3.96 -17.36 3.96
C ILE A 84 -5.09 -17.87 4.86
N CYS A 85 -4.77 -18.66 5.89
CA CYS A 85 -5.75 -19.15 6.86
C CYS A 85 -6.49 -18.00 7.59
N ILE A 86 -5.74 -17.00 8.04
CA ILE A 86 -6.32 -15.81 8.70
C ILE A 86 -7.23 -15.05 7.74
N LEU A 87 -6.78 -14.80 6.51
CA LEU A 87 -7.58 -14.12 5.50
C LEU A 87 -8.87 -14.88 5.17
N GLN A 88 -8.81 -16.21 5.10
CA GLN A 88 -10.00 -17.05 4.86
C GLN A 88 -11.05 -16.85 5.96
N LYS A 89 -10.64 -16.81 7.23
CA LYS A 89 -11.54 -16.57 8.38
C LYS A 89 -12.13 -15.15 8.36
N ILE A 90 -11.34 -14.14 8.03
CA ILE A 90 -11.82 -12.75 7.99
C ILE A 90 -12.84 -12.56 6.86
N LYS A 91 -12.63 -13.23 5.71
CA LYS A 91 -13.48 -13.11 4.52
C LYS A 91 -14.96 -13.40 4.79
N SER A 92 -15.28 -14.33 5.70
CA SER A 92 -16.66 -14.67 6.05
C SER A 92 -17.32 -13.69 7.04
N ILE A 93 -16.53 -12.83 7.68
CA ILE A 93 -17.00 -11.94 8.76
C ILE A 93 -17.26 -10.53 8.22
N VAL A 94 -16.38 -10.04 7.34
CA VAL A 94 -16.37 -8.63 6.95
C VAL A 94 -16.87 -8.40 5.52
N GLN A 95 -17.33 -7.18 5.25
CA GLN A 95 -17.71 -6.75 3.90
C GLN A 95 -16.52 -6.83 2.92
N PRO A 96 -16.77 -7.03 1.61
CA PRO A 96 -15.70 -7.19 0.61
C PRO A 96 -14.69 -6.05 0.59
N VAL A 97 -15.14 -4.80 0.78
CA VAL A 97 -14.26 -3.61 0.80
C VAL A 97 -13.28 -3.67 1.98
N ILE A 98 -13.78 -4.01 3.17
CA ILE A 98 -12.99 -4.14 4.39
C ILE A 98 -12.01 -5.32 4.25
N TYR A 99 -12.47 -6.45 3.72
CA TYR A 99 -11.63 -7.61 3.45
C TYR A 99 -10.46 -7.26 2.53
N ASN A 100 -10.73 -6.58 1.41
CA ASN A 100 -9.70 -6.17 0.46
C ASN A 100 -8.69 -5.22 1.10
N PHE A 101 -9.17 -4.27 1.91
CA PHE A 101 -8.30 -3.38 2.66
C PHE A 101 -7.38 -4.14 3.62
N ILE A 102 -7.93 -5.01 4.49
CA ILE A 102 -7.16 -5.81 5.45
C ILE A 102 -6.14 -6.70 4.72
N LYS A 103 -6.56 -7.36 3.64
CA LYS A 103 -5.68 -8.16 2.80
C LYS A 103 -4.50 -7.35 2.27
N SER A 104 -4.76 -6.16 1.73
CA SER A 104 -3.71 -5.25 1.25
C SER A 104 -2.79 -4.79 2.39
N GLN A 105 -3.32 -4.52 3.58
CA GLN A 105 -2.51 -4.14 4.75
C GLN A 105 -1.55 -5.26 5.16
N ILE A 106 -2.05 -6.50 5.31
CA ILE A 106 -1.24 -7.67 5.69
C ILE A 106 -0.12 -7.92 4.67
N GLN A 107 -0.42 -7.77 3.37
CA GLN A 107 0.55 -7.99 2.30
C GLN A 107 1.63 -6.90 2.22
N GLN A 108 1.27 -5.64 2.51
CA GLN A 108 2.16 -4.49 2.31
C GLN A 108 2.92 -4.05 3.57
N THR A 109 2.52 -4.53 4.75
CA THR A 109 3.15 -4.13 6.03
C THR A 109 4.63 -4.54 6.07
N SER A 110 4.97 -5.75 5.63
CA SER A 110 6.36 -6.23 5.54
C SER A 110 7.16 -5.62 4.38
N VAL A 111 6.53 -4.78 3.54
CA VAL A 111 7.17 -4.16 2.38
C VAL A 111 7.57 -2.73 2.71
N ALA A 112 8.82 -2.38 2.37
CA ALA A 112 9.34 -1.03 2.52
C ALA A 112 8.44 0.01 1.83
N LYS A 113 8.31 1.22 2.42
CA LYS A 113 7.37 2.27 1.98
C LYS A 113 7.44 2.58 0.47
N LYS A 114 8.64 2.56 -0.14
CA LYS A 114 8.86 2.82 -1.56
C LYS A 114 8.52 1.63 -2.48
N GLY A 115 8.51 0.41 -1.96
CA GLY A 115 8.23 -0.82 -2.71
C GLY A 115 6.75 -1.25 -2.71
N ARG A 116 5.89 -0.58 -1.93
CA ARG A 116 4.47 -0.91 -1.82
C ARG A 116 3.73 -0.66 -3.14
N ARG A 117 2.97 -1.65 -3.59
CA ARG A 117 2.13 -1.58 -4.80
C ARG A 117 0.66 -1.64 -4.39
N TYR A 118 -0.11 -0.65 -4.83
CA TYR A 118 -1.52 -0.50 -4.47
C TYR A 118 -2.42 -0.96 -5.62
N SER A 119 -3.44 -1.76 -5.29
CA SER A 119 -4.48 -2.16 -6.23
C SER A 119 -5.37 -0.96 -6.61
N LEU A 120 -6.20 -1.12 -7.64
CA LEU A 120 -7.17 -0.08 -8.00
C LEU A 120 -8.18 0.17 -6.87
N GLN A 121 -8.62 -0.89 -6.18
CA GLN A 121 -9.55 -0.79 -5.06
C GLN A 121 -8.94 -0.01 -3.88
N ASP A 122 -7.67 -0.26 -3.55
CA ASP A 122 -6.96 0.49 -2.51
C ASP A 122 -6.86 1.98 -2.86
N LYS A 123 -6.57 2.28 -4.14
CA LYS A 123 -6.48 3.66 -4.63
C LYS A 123 -7.84 4.36 -4.56
N ASN A 124 -8.92 3.67 -4.93
CA ASN A 124 -10.28 4.22 -4.88
C ASN A 124 -10.71 4.51 -3.43
N LEU A 125 -10.48 3.57 -2.50
CA LEU A 125 -10.76 3.78 -1.07
C LEU A 125 -9.96 4.95 -0.51
N ALA A 126 -8.65 4.99 -0.81
CA ALA A 126 -7.77 6.07 -0.38
C ALA A 126 -8.19 7.43 -0.98
N LEU A 127 -8.68 7.43 -2.23
CA LEU A 127 -9.17 8.63 -2.91
C LEU A 127 -10.47 9.14 -2.27
N GLN A 128 -11.41 8.25 -1.94
CA GLN A 128 -12.65 8.61 -1.23
C GLN A 128 -12.33 9.28 0.11
N LEU A 129 -11.42 8.68 0.91
CA LEU A 129 -11.00 9.26 2.18
C LEU A 129 -10.29 10.61 2.01
N TYR A 130 -9.45 10.74 0.97
CA TYR A 130 -8.74 11.99 0.67
C TYR A 130 -9.67 13.11 0.21
N LEU A 131 -10.68 12.80 -0.62
CA LEU A 131 -11.68 13.76 -1.08
C LEU A 131 -12.61 14.21 0.06
N ALA A 132 -12.93 13.31 0.98
CA ALA A 132 -13.71 13.65 2.18
C ALA A 132 -12.93 14.58 3.12
N SER A 133 -11.66 14.27 3.42
CA SER A 133 -10.81 15.15 4.24
C SER A 133 -9.32 14.91 3.99
N PRO A 134 -8.62 15.86 3.31
CA PRO A 134 -7.17 15.76 3.09
C PRO A 134 -6.34 15.79 4.37
N LYS A 135 -6.87 16.42 5.44
CA LYS A 135 -6.23 16.50 6.76
C LYS A 135 -6.31 15.15 7.48
N ALA A 136 -7.52 14.57 7.57
CA ALA A 136 -7.72 13.26 8.17
C ALA A 136 -6.93 12.17 7.42
N TYR A 137 -6.93 12.21 6.08
CA TYR A 137 -6.11 11.30 5.29
C TYR A 137 -4.61 11.39 5.63
N GLY A 138 -4.11 12.61 5.88
CA GLY A 138 -2.72 12.84 6.30
C GLY A 138 -2.37 12.15 7.62
N LEU A 139 -3.31 12.12 8.57
CA LEU A 139 -3.16 11.42 9.85
C LEU A 139 -3.22 9.90 9.66
N VAL A 140 -4.30 9.39 9.07
CA VAL A 140 -4.57 7.95 8.90
C VAL A 140 -3.46 7.26 8.11
N ARG A 141 -2.89 7.94 7.11
CA ARG A 141 -1.77 7.41 6.31
C ARG A 141 -0.49 7.14 7.12
N LYS A 142 -0.32 7.73 8.31
CA LYS A 142 0.85 7.44 9.16
C LYS A 142 0.81 6.01 9.71
N TYR A 143 -0.40 5.49 9.96
CA TYR A 143 -0.63 4.20 10.59
C TYR A 143 -0.86 3.08 9.56
N PHE A 144 -1.57 3.38 8.47
CA PHE A 144 -1.89 2.39 7.45
C PHE A 144 -0.97 2.46 6.23
N CYS A 145 -0.81 1.33 5.54
CA CYS A 145 -0.20 1.24 4.22
C CYS A 145 -1.13 1.87 3.18
N LEU A 146 -1.10 3.20 3.08
CA LEU A 146 -1.91 3.98 2.14
C LEU A 146 -1.06 4.72 1.08
N PRO A 147 -1.60 4.90 -0.14
CA PRO A 147 -0.94 5.66 -1.20
C PRO A 147 -0.48 7.05 -0.77
N SER A 148 0.57 7.57 -1.41
CA SER A 148 0.95 8.97 -1.19
C SER A 148 -0.04 9.93 -1.87
N LYS A 149 -0.11 11.19 -1.41
CA LYS A 149 -0.87 12.25 -2.11
C LYS A 149 -0.44 12.37 -3.58
N LYS A 150 0.86 12.20 -3.88
CA LYS A 150 1.39 12.19 -5.25
C LYS A 150 0.84 11.02 -6.06
N THR A 151 0.72 9.84 -5.46
CA THR A 151 0.12 8.65 -6.09
C THR A 151 -1.36 8.90 -6.40
N LEU A 152 -2.12 9.45 -5.46
CA LEU A 152 -3.54 9.79 -5.67
C LEU A 152 -3.73 10.82 -6.78
N ARG A 153 -2.92 11.89 -6.81
CA ARG A 153 -2.94 12.87 -7.89
C ARG A 153 -2.61 12.26 -9.25
N ARG A 154 -1.67 11.32 -9.32
CA ARG A 154 -1.38 10.58 -10.56
C ARG A 154 -2.55 9.71 -11.00
N SER A 155 -3.25 9.09 -10.06
CA SER A 155 -4.46 8.31 -10.35
C SER A 155 -5.58 9.18 -10.89
N LEU A 156 -5.80 10.37 -10.31
CA LEU A 156 -6.75 11.36 -10.84
C LEU A 156 -6.33 11.91 -12.21
N ALA A 157 -5.03 12.13 -12.40
CA ALA A 157 -4.50 12.63 -13.67
C ALA A 157 -4.66 11.64 -14.82
N ALA A 158 -5.03 10.37 -14.58
CA ALA A 158 -5.37 9.44 -15.64
C ALA A 158 -6.80 9.64 -16.18
N ILE A 159 -7.63 10.43 -15.49
CA ILE A 159 -8.99 10.76 -15.91
C ILE A 159 -8.90 12.02 -16.77
N ASP A 160 -9.31 11.90 -18.03
CA ASP A 160 -9.40 13.02 -18.94
C ASP A 160 -10.79 13.65 -18.80
N ILE A 161 -10.81 14.93 -18.44
CA ILE A 161 -12.02 15.72 -18.25
C ILE A 161 -11.94 16.85 -19.28
N GLU A 162 -12.83 16.79 -20.26
CA GLU A 162 -12.99 17.83 -21.28
C GLU A 162 -14.30 18.60 -21.05
N PRO A 163 -14.41 19.85 -21.54
CA PRO A 163 -15.67 20.59 -21.50
C PRO A 163 -16.81 19.83 -22.20
N GLY A 164 -18.02 19.95 -21.66
CA GLY A 164 -19.21 19.26 -22.15
C GLY A 164 -19.53 17.99 -21.35
N PHE A 165 -20.23 17.05 -21.99
CA PHE A 165 -20.65 15.80 -21.34
C PHE A 165 -19.47 14.83 -21.22
N ILE A 166 -19.30 14.25 -20.03
CA ILE A 166 -18.26 13.27 -19.76
C ILE A 166 -18.78 11.87 -20.11
N PRO A 167 -18.28 11.19 -21.17
CA PRO A 167 -18.86 9.93 -21.65
C PRO A 167 -18.80 8.80 -20.60
N SER A 168 -17.76 8.81 -19.77
CA SER A 168 -17.62 7.83 -18.68
C SER A 168 -18.71 7.97 -17.63
N VAL A 169 -19.13 9.19 -17.32
CA VAL A 169 -20.22 9.47 -16.37
C VAL A 169 -21.56 9.09 -17.00
N GLU A 170 -21.79 9.45 -18.27
CA GLU A 170 -22.99 9.07 -19.00
C GLU A 170 -23.17 7.54 -19.05
N LYS A 171 -22.10 6.79 -19.34
CA LYS A 171 -22.12 5.32 -19.34
C LYS A 171 -22.44 4.75 -17.97
N ALA A 172 -21.88 5.34 -16.90
CA ALA A 172 -22.17 4.93 -15.54
C ALA A 172 -23.63 5.21 -15.16
N LEU A 173 -24.15 6.39 -15.51
CA LEU A 173 -25.55 6.76 -15.28
C LEU A 173 -26.51 5.81 -16.02
N LYS A 174 -26.24 5.48 -17.29
CA LYS A 174 -27.04 4.49 -18.04
C LYS A 174 -27.09 3.12 -17.37
N LEU A 175 -25.97 2.66 -16.80
CA LEU A 175 -25.88 1.39 -16.10
C LEU A 175 -26.68 1.38 -14.78
N VAL A 176 -26.71 2.52 -14.09
CA VAL A 176 -27.51 2.67 -12.86
C VAL A 176 -28.99 2.77 -13.22
N ALA A 177 -29.33 3.60 -14.21
CA ALA A 177 -30.70 3.79 -14.69
C ALA A 177 -31.32 2.51 -15.26
N SER A 178 -30.54 1.60 -15.86
CA SER A 178 -31.08 0.33 -16.38
C SER A 178 -31.65 -0.58 -15.29
N LYS A 179 -31.25 -0.39 -14.02
CA LYS A 179 -31.72 -1.16 -12.86
C LYS A 179 -32.86 -0.48 -12.10
N MET A 180 -33.21 0.75 -12.48
CA MET A 180 -34.23 1.57 -11.83
C MET A 180 -35.62 1.29 -12.39
N THR A 181 -36.64 1.42 -11.54
CA THR A 181 -38.04 1.35 -12.00
C THR A 181 -38.38 2.59 -12.85
N PRO A 182 -39.44 2.57 -13.68
CA PRO A 182 -39.83 3.74 -14.47
C PRO A 182 -40.09 5.00 -13.64
N LEU A 183 -40.60 4.84 -12.41
CA LEU A 183 -40.82 5.95 -11.48
C LEU A 183 -39.49 6.53 -10.97
N ASP A 184 -38.53 5.67 -10.62
CA ASP A 184 -37.20 6.09 -10.13
C ASP A 184 -36.35 6.79 -11.22
N LYS A 185 -36.70 6.64 -12.50
CA LYS A 185 -36.02 7.31 -13.62
C LYS A 185 -36.46 8.76 -13.81
N LEU A 186 -37.60 9.15 -13.24
CA LEU A 186 -38.09 10.52 -13.33
C LEU A 186 -37.14 11.42 -12.52
N CYS A 187 -36.45 12.33 -13.21
CA CYS A 187 -35.52 13.26 -12.58
C CYS A 187 -35.65 14.65 -13.20
N ILE A 188 -35.29 15.66 -12.42
CA ILE A 188 -35.22 17.05 -12.86
C ILE A 188 -33.76 17.35 -13.15
N LEU A 189 -33.47 17.83 -14.37
CA LEU A 189 -32.15 18.33 -14.73
C LEU A 189 -32.14 19.85 -14.56
N SER A 190 -31.48 20.32 -13.49
CA SER A 190 -31.28 21.74 -13.20
C SER A 190 -29.81 22.10 -13.28
N PHE A 191 -29.48 23.24 -13.89
CA PHE A 191 -28.14 23.78 -13.96
C PHE A 191 -28.19 25.30 -13.77
N ASP A 192 -27.10 25.85 -13.25
CA ASP A 192 -26.90 27.27 -13.00
C ASP A 192 -25.46 27.65 -13.38
N GLU A 193 -25.23 28.90 -13.73
CA GLU A 193 -23.91 29.41 -14.09
C GLU A 193 -23.20 29.99 -12.87
N MET A 194 -21.91 29.69 -12.73
CA MET A 194 -21.08 30.24 -11.66
C MET A 194 -20.06 31.23 -12.22
N LYS A 195 -20.00 32.43 -11.64
CA LYS A 195 -18.94 33.40 -11.96
C LYS A 195 -17.59 32.89 -11.45
N ILE A 196 -16.67 32.60 -12.36
CA ILE A 196 -15.29 32.20 -12.05
C ILE A 196 -14.36 33.40 -12.23
N LYS A 197 -13.28 33.46 -11.43
CA LYS A 197 -12.24 34.49 -11.58
C LYS A 197 -11.55 34.35 -12.94
N MET A 198 -11.62 35.41 -13.73
CA MET A 198 -10.92 35.51 -15.01
C MET A 198 -9.40 35.49 -14.80
N GLY A 199 -8.70 34.73 -15.63
CA GLY A 199 -7.25 34.58 -15.56
C GLY A 199 -6.73 33.58 -16.58
N LEU A 200 -5.44 33.68 -16.90
CA LEU A 200 -4.74 32.74 -17.78
C LEU A 200 -4.14 31.60 -16.96
N TYR A 201 -4.49 30.36 -17.30
CA TYR A 201 -3.99 29.16 -16.63
C TYR A 201 -3.25 28.26 -17.62
N VAL A 202 -2.00 27.91 -17.30
CA VAL A 202 -1.19 26.99 -18.12
C VAL A 202 -1.22 25.58 -17.52
N ILE A 203 -1.79 24.64 -18.26
CA ILE A 203 -1.92 23.23 -17.83
C ILE A 203 -0.76 22.42 -18.41
N LYS A 204 0.22 22.08 -17.56
CA LYS A 204 1.44 21.35 -17.99
C LYS A 204 1.18 19.95 -18.53
N LYS A 205 0.12 19.25 -18.11
CA LYS A 205 -0.20 17.87 -18.54
C LYS A 205 -0.43 17.79 -20.07
N MET A 206 -0.98 18.84 -20.67
CA MET A 206 -1.33 18.89 -22.09
C MET A 206 -0.17 19.33 -23.00
N MET A 207 0.95 19.80 -22.45
CA MET A 207 2.07 20.32 -23.25
C MET A 207 2.80 19.24 -24.08
N SER A 208 2.66 17.96 -23.73
CA SER A 208 3.45 16.87 -24.34
C SER A 208 2.77 16.15 -25.52
N SER A 209 1.48 16.37 -25.80
CA SER A 209 0.77 15.59 -26.83
C SER A 209 0.21 16.40 -28.00
N LEU A 210 -0.13 17.68 -27.86
CA LEU A 210 -0.51 18.56 -28.96
C LEU A 210 -0.22 20.01 -28.53
N GLY A 211 0.07 20.90 -29.48
CA GLY A 211 0.47 22.30 -29.25
C GLY A 211 -0.35 23.05 -28.18
N MET A 212 0.27 24.09 -27.62
CA MET A 212 -0.26 24.94 -26.54
C MET A 212 -1.77 25.19 -26.64
N LYS A 213 -2.57 24.44 -25.87
CA LYS A 213 -3.99 24.73 -25.69
C LYS A 213 -4.11 25.73 -24.55
N ILE A 214 -4.08 27.02 -24.90
CA ILE A 214 -4.43 28.10 -23.97
C ILE A 214 -5.95 28.02 -23.78
N MET A 215 -6.39 27.65 -22.57
CA MET A 215 -7.81 27.79 -22.22
C MET A 215 -8.05 29.23 -21.78
N GLU A 216 -8.58 30.05 -22.69
CA GLU A 216 -9.13 31.36 -22.36
C GLU A 216 -10.55 31.14 -21.79
N VAL A 217 -10.72 31.42 -20.50
CA VAL A 217 -12.05 31.41 -19.88
C VAL A 217 -12.66 32.80 -20.12
N ARG A 218 -13.48 32.94 -21.17
CA ARG A 218 -14.27 34.15 -21.44
C ARG A 218 -15.52 34.16 -20.57
N ALA A 219 -15.82 35.32 -19.98
CA ALA A 219 -17.11 35.57 -19.36
C ALA A 219 -18.19 35.77 -20.45
N PRO A 220 -19.45 35.36 -20.21
CA PRO A 220 -20.55 35.70 -21.11
C PRO A 220 -20.73 37.23 -21.15
N PRO A 221 -21.11 37.81 -22.30
CA PRO A 221 -21.42 39.23 -22.40
C PRO A 221 -22.63 39.55 -21.51
N SER A 222 -22.50 40.64 -20.74
CA SER A 222 -23.52 41.21 -19.86
C SER A 222 -24.76 41.68 -20.59
#